data_AF-A0A7D5KF16-F1
#
_entry.id   AF-A0A7D5KF16-F1
#
_cell.length_a   1.000
_cell.length_b   1.000
_cell.length_c   1.000
_cell.angle_alpha   90.00
_cell.angle_beta   90.00
_cell.angle_gamma   90.00
#
_symmetry.space_group_name_H-M   'P 1'
#
loop_
_entity.id
_entity.type
_entity.pdbx_description
1 polymer ?
#
loop_
_entity_poly.entity_id
_entity_poly.type
_entity_poly.pdbx_seq_one_letter_code
_entity_poly.pdbx_strand_id
1 'polypeptide(L)'
;MTTGPKLRLGRTLVPGLLAVGLFGVMALITLNTTFEPMTAAAGAGFPDGVSITAELGYALFGFHELQQIGGTEPFLAAVLLVAVALDAALDASLVLAKREEGGEPVAALSSTGEASSSEGSTPTVADGGTKSNDGSDTGSADAGGEFR
;
A
#
# COMPACT_ATOMS: atom_id res chain seq x y z
N MET A 1 13.04 -49.32 6.40
CA MET A 1 13.89 -48.22 5.90
C MET A 1 13.06 -46.95 5.95
N THR A 2 13.27 -46.11 6.95
CA THR A 2 12.56 -44.84 7.08
C THR A 2 13.47 -43.74 6.55
N THR A 3 13.14 -43.23 5.37
CA THR A 3 13.85 -42.09 4.78
C THR A 3 13.63 -40.88 5.69
N GLY A 4 14.69 -40.41 6.34
CA GLY A 4 14.64 -39.22 7.20
C GLY A 4 14.45 -37.93 6.39
N PRO A 5 13.91 -36.86 7.00
CA PRO A 5 13.66 -35.60 6.33
C PRO A 5 14.98 -34.99 5.81
N LYS A 6 15.06 -34.75 4.50
CA LYS A 6 16.17 -34.05 3.85
C LYS A 6 15.89 -32.56 3.81
N LEU A 7 16.77 -31.77 4.43
CA LEU A 7 16.74 -30.31 4.35
C LEU A 7 17.03 -29.86 2.91
N ARG A 8 16.17 -29.00 2.35
CA ARG A 8 16.33 -28.44 1.00
C ARG A 8 17.36 -27.29 1.04
N LEU A 9 18.64 -27.65 0.99
CA LEU A 9 19.79 -26.73 0.98
C LEU A 9 20.08 -26.16 -0.43
N GLY A 10 19.09 -25.49 -1.05
CA GLY A 10 19.21 -24.90 -2.39
C GLY A 10 18.81 -23.42 -2.45
N ARG A 11 18.30 -22.97 -3.60
CA ARG A 11 17.75 -21.61 -3.83
C ARG A 11 16.69 -21.20 -2.78
N THR A 12 16.06 -22.17 -2.14
CA THR A 12 15.11 -21.98 -1.02
C THR A 12 15.72 -21.42 0.25
N LEU A 13 17.06 -21.41 0.39
CA LEU A 13 17.75 -20.74 1.51
C LEU A 13 17.94 -19.24 1.29
N VAL A 14 17.83 -18.73 0.06
CA VAL A 14 18.06 -17.31 -0.26
C VAL A 14 17.14 -16.38 0.56
N PRO A 15 15.82 -16.65 0.69
CA PRO A 15 14.95 -15.83 1.54
C PRO A 15 15.32 -15.89 3.02
N GLY A 16 15.74 -17.07 3.50
CA GLY A 16 16.19 -17.25 4.89
C GLY A 16 17.47 -16.49 5.18
N LEU A 17 18.42 -16.49 4.24
CA LEU A 17 19.66 -15.73 4.34
C LEU A 17 19.39 -14.21 4.33
N LEU A 18 18.46 -13.75 3.50
CA LEU A 18 18.03 -12.34 3.52
C LEU A 18 17.40 -11.96 4.86
N ALA A 19 16.58 -12.82 5.46
CA ALA A 19 15.98 -12.55 6.77
C ALA A 19 17.06 -12.39 7.86
N VAL A 20 18.07 -13.27 7.87
CA VAL A 20 19.20 -13.17 8.81
C VAL A 20 20.05 -11.92 8.55
N GLY A 21 20.27 -11.59 7.27
CA GLY A 21 20.96 -10.35 6.88
C GLY A 21 20.23 -9.10 7.38
N LEU A 22 18.91 -9.02 7.14
CA LEU A 22 18.07 -7.93 7.62
C LEU A 22 18.08 -7.83 9.15
N PHE A 23 18.02 -8.97 9.84
CA PHE A 23 18.16 -9.02 11.30
C PHE A 23 19.51 -8.44 11.77
N GLY A 24 20.61 -8.81 11.11
CA GLY A 24 21.94 -8.25 11.41
C GLY A 24 22.01 -6.74 11.20
N VAL A 25 21.40 -6.23 10.12
CA VAL A 25 21.31 -4.78 9.85
C VAL A 25 20.49 -4.08 10.93
N MET A 26 19.33 -4.63 11.31
CA MET A 26 18.51 -4.07 12.39
C MET A 26 19.26 -4.06 13.72
N ALA A 27 19.94 -5.16 14.06
CA ALA A 27 20.77 -5.24 15.27
C ALA A 27 21.89 -4.19 15.25
N LEU A 28 22.58 -4.00 14.12
CA LEU A 28 23.61 -2.98 13.96
C LEU A 28 23.03 -1.57 14.21
N ILE A 29 21.87 -1.27 13.60
CA ILE A 29 21.20 0.02 13.78
C ILE A 29 20.84 0.22 15.25
N THR A 30 20.18 -0.75 15.89
CA THR A 30 19.78 -0.65 17.30
C THR A 30 20.97 -0.47 18.24
N LEU A 31 22.09 -1.12 17.99
CA LEU A 31 23.29 -1.02 18.84
C LEU A 31 24.10 0.25 18.61
N ASN A 32 24.05 0.83 17.40
CA ASN A 32 24.82 2.04 17.07
C ASN A 32 23.99 3.33 17.15
N THR A 33 22.66 3.23 17.23
CA THR A 33 21.80 4.39 17.41
C THR A 33 21.92 4.84 18.86
N THR A 34 22.57 5.99 19.05
CA THR A 34 22.61 6.65 20.34
C THR A 34 21.33 7.48 20.48
N PHE A 35 20.42 7.03 21.35
CA PHE A 35 19.35 7.87 21.84
C PHE A 35 19.93 8.70 22.99
N GLU A 36 19.96 10.02 22.85
CA GLU A 36 20.34 10.88 23.96
C GLU A 36 19.45 10.56 25.16
N PRO A 37 20.01 10.34 26.36
CA PRO A 37 19.18 10.08 27.53
C PRO A 37 18.23 11.27 27.72
N MET A 38 16.95 10.94 27.84
CA MET A 38 15.80 11.85 28.01
C MET A 38 15.83 12.63 29.33
N THR A 39 17.01 12.96 29.86
CA THR A 39 17.20 13.48 31.21
C THR A 39 18.41 14.41 31.23
N ALA A 40 18.24 15.64 30.73
CA ALA A 40 18.81 16.87 31.30
C ALA A 40 18.55 18.10 30.41
N ALA A 41 18.49 17.95 29.08
CA ALA A 41 18.16 19.04 28.14
C ALA A 41 16.97 18.70 27.21
N ALA A 42 16.75 17.41 26.92
CA ALA A 42 15.60 16.87 26.20
C ALA A 42 14.66 16.08 27.15
N GLY A 43 14.39 16.69 28.31
CA GLY A 43 14.01 16.03 29.56
C GLY A 43 12.51 15.77 29.84
N ALA A 44 11.64 15.89 28.85
CA ALA A 44 10.25 15.48 28.96
C ALA A 44 9.83 15.01 27.57
N GLY A 45 8.76 14.22 27.46
CA GLY A 45 8.03 14.15 26.19
C GLY A 45 7.62 15.57 25.74
N PHE A 46 6.87 15.67 24.64
CA PHE A 46 6.30 16.96 24.29
C PHE A 46 5.58 17.56 25.52
N PRO A 47 5.95 18.77 25.97
CA PRO A 47 5.33 19.40 27.13
C PRO A 47 3.81 19.48 26.95
N ASP A 48 3.09 19.31 28.05
CA ASP A 48 1.64 19.38 28.05
C ASP A 48 1.18 20.72 27.44
N GLY A 49 0.21 20.64 26.53
CA GLY A 49 -0.32 21.79 25.81
C GLY A 49 0.41 22.17 24.52
N VAL A 50 1.51 21.48 24.16
CA VAL A 50 2.17 21.67 22.86
C VAL A 50 1.73 20.62 21.85
N SER A 51 1.27 21.07 20.69
CA SER A 51 0.85 20.17 19.60
C SER A 51 2.06 19.67 18.81
N ILE A 52 2.32 18.37 18.90
CA ILE A 52 3.36 17.68 18.10
C ILE A 52 3.16 17.96 16.61
N THR A 53 1.91 17.89 16.15
CA THR A 53 1.57 18.12 14.74
C THR A 53 1.86 19.55 14.32
N ALA A 54 1.63 20.55 15.19
CA ALA A 54 1.94 21.95 14.88
C ALA A 54 3.44 22.18 14.81
N GLU A 55 4.20 21.70 15.81
CA GLU A 55 5.67 21.81 15.85
C GLU A 55 6.33 21.12 14.65
N LEU A 56 5.81 19.98 14.23
CA LEU A 56 6.27 19.27 13.03
C LEU A 56 5.94 20.05 11.75
N GLY A 57 4.75 20.67 11.69
CA GLY A 57 4.35 21.54 10.59
C GLY A 57 5.21 22.79 10.50
N TYR A 58 5.54 23.41 11.63
CA TYR A 58 6.46 24.55 11.67
C TYR A 58 7.86 24.17 11.19
N ALA A 59 8.40 23.02 11.62
CA ALA A 59 9.67 22.52 11.11
C ALA A 59 9.63 22.22 9.60
N LEU A 60 8.52 21.66 9.09
CA LEU A 60 8.36 21.34 7.67
C LEU A 60 8.41 22.58 6.77
N PHE A 61 7.86 23.70 7.24
CA PHE A 61 7.85 24.97 6.50
C PHE A 61 8.95 25.95 6.93
N GLY A 62 9.84 25.56 7.84
CA GLY A 62 10.95 26.38 8.32
C GLY A 62 10.52 27.57 9.19
N PHE A 63 9.37 27.49 9.87
CA PHE A 63 8.87 28.51 10.80
C PHE A 63 9.41 28.33 12.22
N HIS A 64 10.74 28.38 12.36
CA HIS A 64 11.43 28.16 13.64
C HIS A 64 10.98 29.13 14.74
N GLU A 65 10.65 30.38 14.40
CA GLU A 65 10.17 31.41 15.34
C GLU A 65 8.80 31.08 15.98
N LEU A 66 8.02 30.18 15.35
CA LEU A 66 6.72 29.75 15.86
C LEU A 66 6.82 28.47 16.70
N GLN A 67 8.01 27.85 16.76
CA GLN A 67 8.23 26.63 17.52
C GLN A 67 8.43 26.92 19.00
N GLN A 68 7.72 26.19 19.84
CA GLN A 68 7.86 26.29 21.29
C GLN A 68 9.00 25.44 21.85
N ILE A 69 9.33 24.32 21.19
CA ILE A 69 10.32 23.35 21.69
C ILE A 69 11.64 23.51 20.95
N GLY A 70 11.58 23.76 19.63
CA GLY A 70 12.75 23.75 18.75
C GLY A 70 13.38 22.36 18.61
N GLY A 71 14.34 22.19 17.68
CA GLY A 71 15.08 20.93 17.55
C GLY A 71 14.25 19.73 17.07
N THR A 72 13.12 19.97 16.39
CA THR A 72 12.23 18.90 15.88
C THR A 72 12.59 18.42 14.47
N GLU A 73 13.59 19.03 13.84
CA GLU A 73 14.14 18.67 12.54
C GLU A 73 14.62 17.21 12.44
N PRO A 74 15.37 16.63 13.41
CA PRO A 74 15.74 15.22 13.35
C PRO A 74 14.52 14.30 13.44
N PHE A 75 13.48 14.71 14.18
CA PHE A 75 12.22 13.96 14.25
C PHE A 75 11.44 14.06 12.93
N LEU A 76 11.40 15.24 12.30
CA LEU A 76 10.86 15.42 10.96
C LEU A 76 11.57 14.56 9.93
N ALA A 77 12.92 14.53 9.96
CA ALA A 77 13.71 13.69 9.08
C ALA A 77 13.38 12.20 9.25
N ALA A 78 13.18 11.74 10.49
CA ALA A 78 12.77 10.36 10.77
C ALA A 78 11.37 10.05 10.19
N VAL A 79 10.40 10.95 10.37
CA VAL A 79 9.04 10.78 9.80
C VAL A 79 9.09 10.72 8.27
N LEU A 80 9.86 11.59 7.63
CA LEU A 80 10.05 11.57 6.17
C LEU A 80 10.74 10.29 5.69
N LEU A 81 11.75 9.80 6.43
CA LEU A 81 12.43 8.55 6.13
C LEU A 81 11.46 7.36 6.21
N VAL A 82 10.59 7.32 7.22
CA VAL A 82 9.54 6.31 7.34
C VAL A 82 8.55 6.40 6.17
N ALA A 83 8.16 7.60 5.76
CA ALA A 83 7.26 7.79 4.63
C ALA A 83 7.85 7.22 3.33
N VAL A 84 9.12 7.51 3.05
CA VAL A 84 9.84 6.95 1.88
C VAL A 84 9.99 5.43 1.99
N ALA A 85 10.30 4.91 3.17
CA ALA A 85 10.41 3.47 3.38
C ALA A 85 9.07 2.76 3.17
N LEU A 86 7.97 3.37 3.62
CA LEU A 86 6.62 2.82 3.45
C LEU A 86 6.18 2.80 1.99
N ASP A 87 6.52 3.83 1.22
CA ASP A 87 6.30 3.91 -0.23
C ASP A 87 7.01 2.76 -0.96
N ALA A 88 8.31 2.59 -0.72
CA ALA A 88 9.08 1.48 -1.29
C ALA A 88 8.58 0.10 -0.84
N ALA A 89 8.10 -0.03 0.40
CA ALA A 89 7.53 -1.27 0.91
C ALA A 89 6.20 -1.61 0.22
N LEU A 90 5.36 -0.62 -0.07
CA LEU A 90 4.13 -0.79 -0.84
C LEU A 90 4.45 -1.30 -2.24
N ASP A 91 5.39 -0.68 -2.94
CA ASP A 91 5.84 -1.11 -4.28
C ASP A 91 6.39 -2.53 -4.26
N ALA A 92 7.26 -2.84 -3.29
CA ALA A 92 7.81 -4.18 -3.13
C ALA A 92 6.71 -5.21 -2.83
N SER A 93 5.71 -4.85 -2.01
CA SER A 93 4.59 -5.74 -1.70
C SER A 93 3.74 -6.04 -2.94
N LEU A 94 3.54 -5.05 -3.82
CA LEU A 94 2.83 -5.22 -5.08
C LEU A 94 3.60 -6.14 -6.03
N VAL A 95 4.91 -5.91 -6.16
CA VAL A 95 5.79 -6.75 -6.99
C VAL A 95 5.82 -8.19 -6.48
N LEU A 96 5.87 -8.41 -5.16
CA LEU A 96 5.85 -9.75 -4.55
C LEU A 96 4.47 -10.41 -4.64
N ALA A 97 3.39 -9.62 -4.57
CA ALA A 97 2.02 -10.12 -4.67
C ALA A 97 1.70 -10.59 -6.09
N LYS A 98 2.30 -9.96 -7.11
CA LYS A 98 2.18 -10.41 -8.50
C LYS A 98 2.86 -11.77 -8.66
N ARG A 99 2.06 -12.83 -8.63
CA ARG A 99 2.52 -14.18 -8.98
C ARG A 99 2.44 -14.36 -10.49
N GLU A 100 3.57 -14.65 -11.11
CA GLU A 100 3.62 -15.08 -12.51
C GLU A 100 3.73 -16.60 -12.52
N GLU A 101 2.75 -17.27 -13.14
CA GLU A 101 2.80 -18.70 -13.41
C GLU A 101 2.97 -18.90 -14.91
N GLY A 102 4.09 -19.50 -15.33
CA GLY A 102 4.36 -19.73 -16.75
C GLY A 102 4.69 -18.48 -17.59
N GLY A 103 4.99 -17.34 -16.97
CA GLY A 103 5.25 -16.06 -17.65
C GLY A 103 4.01 -15.19 -17.87
N GLU A 104 2.84 -15.65 -17.41
CA GLU A 104 1.60 -14.90 -17.45
C GLU A 104 1.22 -14.38 -16.05
N PRO A 105 0.76 -13.12 -15.91
CA PRO A 105 0.27 -12.59 -14.64
C PRO A 105 -0.99 -13.34 -14.19
N VAL A 106 -0.93 -14.04 -13.06
CA VAL A 106 -2.12 -14.69 -12.47
C VAL A 106 -2.77 -13.72 -11.49
N ALA A 107 -3.90 -13.12 -11.87
CA ALA A 107 -4.70 -12.32 -10.95
C ALA A 107 -5.42 -13.24 -9.95
N ALA A 108 -5.19 -13.08 -8.65
CA ALA A 108 -5.82 -13.90 -7.61
C ALA A 108 -7.36 -13.82 -7.56
N LEU A 109 -7.96 -12.87 -8.28
CA LEU A 109 -9.41 -12.62 -8.34
C LEU A 109 -10.10 -13.35 -9.51
N SER A 110 -9.36 -13.90 -10.49
CA SER A 110 -9.97 -14.57 -11.64
C SER A 110 -10.40 -16.02 -11.36
N SER A 111 -10.17 -16.54 -10.15
CA SER A 111 -10.51 -17.93 -9.80
C SER A 111 -11.88 -18.11 -9.14
N THR A 112 -12.73 -17.08 -9.05
CA THR A 112 -14.04 -17.18 -8.36
C THR A 112 -15.23 -16.69 -9.19
N GLY A 113 -15.07 -16.49 -10.50
CA GLY A 113 -16.17 -16.16 -11.40
C GLY A 113 -16.06 -16.91 -12.72
N GLU A 114 -17.09 -17.71 -12.99
CA GLU A 114 -17.45 -18.36 -14.25
C GLU A 114 -16.41 -19.09 -15.11
N ALA A 115 -16.64 -20.39 -15.24
CA ALA A 115 -16.52 -21.05 -16.53
C ALA A 115 -17.40 -20.33 -17.56
N SER A 116 -16.80 -19.48 -18.40
CA SER A 116 -17.30 -19.16 -19.74
C SER A 116 -16.19 -18.58 -20.60
N SER A 117 -15.80 -19.39 -21.59
CA SER A 117 -15.18 -19.04 -22.87
C SER A 117 -13.98 -18.08 -22.87
N SER A 118 -12.81 -18.70 -23.12
CA SER A 118 -11.70 -18.13 -23.88
C SER A 118 -12.19 -17.29 -25.05
N GLU A 119 -11.98 -15.97 -25.00
CA GLU A 119 -11.85 -15.11 -26.17
C GLU A 119 -11.10 -13.84 -25.81
N GLY A 120 -10.21 -13.43 -26.72
CA GLY A 120 -9.14 -12.47 -26.48
C GLY A 120 -9.60 -11.11 -25.97
N SER A 121 -8.66 -10.41 -25.33
CA SER A 121 -8.79 -9.06 -24.82
C SER A 121 -9.32 -8.10 -25.90
N THR A 122 -10.62 -7.83 -25.91
CA THR A 122 -11.16 -6.62 -26.51
C THR A 122 -11.39 -5.59 -25.41
N PRO A 123 -10.93 -4.33 -25.57
CA PRO A 123 -11.10 -3.30 -24.56
C PRO A 123 -12.60 -3.03 -24.36
N THR A 124 -13.04 -3.04 -23.09
CA THR A 124 -14.40 -2.68 -22.71
C THR A 124 -14.63 -1.19 -22.99
N VAL A 125 -15.50 -0.91 -23.95
CA VAL A 125 -16.03 0.43 -24.22
C VAL A 125 -17.13 0.71 -23.20
N ALA A 126 -17.02 1.83 -22.49
CA ALA A 126 -18.07 2.31 -21.59
C ALA A 126 -19.23 2.89 -22.40
N ASP A 127 -20.21 2.06 -22.77
CA ASP A 127 -21.53 2.54 -23.17
C ASP A 127 -22.32 2.86 -21.89
N GLY A 128 -22.69 4.13 -21.75
CA GLY A 128 -23.31 4.66 -20.55
C GLY A 128 -24.83 4.74 -20.69
N GLY A 129 -25.56 3.93 -19.91
CA GLY A 129 -26.98 4.13 -19.55
C GLY A 129 -27.98 3.96 -20.71
N THR A 130 -29.18 3.41 -20.55
CA THR A 130 -30.13 3.38 -19.43
C THR A 130 -31.07 2.17 -19.64
N LYS A 131 -31.56 1.55 -18.56
CA LYS A 131 -32.56 0.48 -18.65
C LYS A 131 -33.92 1.10 -19.02
N SER A 132 -34.22 1.14 -20.31
CA SER A 132 -35.60 1.36 -20.78
C SER A 132 -36.40 0.09 -20.50
N ASN A 133 -37.41 0.26 -19.66
CA ASN A 133 -38.33 -0.76 -19.19
C ASN A 133 -39.11 -1.35 -20.39
N ASP A 134 -38.91 -2.64 -20.67
CA ASP A 134 -39.70 -3.40 -21.64
C ASP A 134 -41.03 -3.78 -20.97
N GLY A 135 -42.07 -3.05 -21.35
CA GLY A 135 -43.45 -3.29 -20.96
C GLY A 135 -44.31 -3.41 -22.21
N SER A 136 -44.03 -4.38 -23.06
CA SER A 136 -44.93 -4.80 -24.12
C SER A 136 -46.06 -5.66 -23.55
N ASP A 137 -47.22 -5.08 -23.28
CA ASP A 137 -48.50 -5.68 -23.70
C ASP A 137 -49.69 -4.76 -23.42
N THR A 138 -50.75 -4.97 -24.20
CA THR A 138 -51.98 -4.16 -24.33
C THR A 138 -51.78 -2.96 -25.28
N GLY A 139 -52.48 -2.79 -26.40
CA GLY A 139 -53.69 -3.43 -26.89
C GLY A 139 -54.54 -2.33 -27.55
N SER A 140 -54.74 -2.44 -28.86
CA SER A 140 -55.86 -1.84 -29.63
C SER A 140 -55.86 -0.33 -29.95
N ALA A 141 -56.46 -0.05 -31.13
CA ALA A 141 -56.82 1.23 -31.77
C ALA A 141 -55.68 1.94 -32.55
N ASP A 142 -55.56 1.74 -33.86
CA ASP A 142 -56.39 2.28 -34.96
C ASP A 142 -56.03 3.75 -35.33
N ALA A 143 -55.41 3.84 -36.50
CA ALA A 143 -55.34 4.89 -37.52
C ALA A 143 -55.38 6.40 -37.19
N GLY A 144 -54.38 7.11 -37.75
CA GLY A 144 -54.49 8.45 -38.37
C GLY A 144 -54.29 9.61 -37.40
N GLY A 145 -53.21 10.40 -37.48
CA GLY A 145 -53.09 11.54 -38.42
C GLY A 145 -53.98 12.70 -37.92
N GLU A 146 -53.60 13.96 -37.74
CA GLU A 146 -52.87 14.82 -38.67
C GLU A 146 -52.44 16.13 -37.94
N PHE A 147 -51.23 16.60 -38.24
CA PHE A 147 -50.76 17.99 -38.31
C PHE A 147 -51.53 19.14 -37.62
N ARG A 148 -50.91 19.76 -36.60
CA ARG A 148 -50.39 21.13 -36.64
C ARG A 148 -49.59 21.49 -35.40
#